data_AF-A0A1W9RJP5-F1
#
_entry.id   AF-A0A1W9RJP5-F1
#
_cell.length_a   1.000
_cell.length_b   1.000
_cell.length_c   1.000
_cell.angle_alpha   90.00
_cell.angle_beta   90.00
_cell.angle_gamma   90.00
#
_symmetry.space_group_name_H-M   'P 1'
#
loop_
_entity.id
_entity.type
_entity.pdbx_description
1 polymer ?
#
loop_
_entity_poly.entity_id
_entity_poly.type
_entity_poly.pdbx_seq_one_letter_code
_entity_poly.pdbx_strand_id
1 'polypeptide(L)' 'FDVKGGKYGFIVDEVSDVVRLKTDEIRPAPPFSSDNGLSDLVVGILEIGARMVVAIDPEKIFSERVGLEDVVTTGRI' A
#
# COMPACT_ATOMS: atom_id res chain seq x y z
N PHE A 1 12.27 6.16 3.41
CA PHE A 1 12.44 4.82 4.02
C PHE A 1 13.70 4.18 3.43
N ASP A 2 14.47 3.48 4.26
CA ASP A 2 15.69 2.81 3.82
C ASP A 2 15.37 1.36 3.47
N VAL A 3 15.60 0.97 2.22
CA VAL A 3 15.36 -0.38 1.72
C VAL A 3 16.62 -0.83 0.98
N LYS A 4 17.26 -1.91 1.41
CA LYS A 4 18.50 -2.45 0.79
C LYS A 4 19.61 -1.40 0.59
N GLY A 5 19.74 -0.42 1.49
CA GLY A 5 20.75 0.64 1.41
C GLY A 5 20.42 1.79 0.44
N GLY A 6 19.22 1.79 -0.16
CA GLY A 6 18.67 2.92 -0.90
C GLY A 6 17.68 3.71 -0.05
N LYS A 7 17.73 5.04 -0.13
CA LYS A 7 16.71 5.93 0.45
C LYS A 7 15.62 6.21 -0.58
N TYR A 8 14.39 5.84 -0.25
CA TYR A 8 13.22 6.00 -1.11
C TYR A 8 12.14 6.84 -0.42
N GLY A 9 11.24 7.42 -1.22
CA GLY A 9 10.10 8.22 -0.77
C GLY A 9 8.89 7.99 -1.68
N PHE A 10 7.68 8.13 -1.13
CA PHE A 10 6.45 8.13 -1.91
C PHE A 10 6.04 9.57 -2.19
N ILE A 11 5.57 9.83 -3.42
CA ILE A 11 4.89 11.08 -3.75
C ILE A 11 3.41 10.85 -3.44
N VAL A 12 2.85 11.70 -2.60
CA VAL A 12 1.45 11.63 -2.16
C VAL A 12 0.83 13.01 -2.29
N ASP A 13 -0.48 13.05 -2.55
CA ASP A 13 -1.23 14.32 -2.60
C ASP A 13 -1.33 14.97 -1.22
N GLU A 14 -1.64 14.17 -0.18
CA GLU A 14 -1.81 14.66 1.18
C GLU A 14 -1.61 13.54 2.22
N VAL A 15 -1.17 13.91 3.42
CA VAL A 15 -1.16 13.03 4.60
C VAL A 15 -2.30 13.45 5.52
N SER A 16 -3.28 12.56 5.73
CA SER A 16 -4.47 12.89 6.54
C SER A 16 -4.21 12.80 8.05
N ASP A 17 -3.97 11.60 8.58
CA ASP A 17 -3.91 11.35 10.03
C ASP A 17 -2.95 10.21 10.37
N VAL A 18 -2.42 10.21 11.61
CA VAL A 18 -1.64 9.10 12.17
C VAL A 18 -2.50 8.39 13.22
N VAL A 19 -2.93 7.17 12.90
CA VAL A 19 -3.77 6.35 13.78
C VAL A 19 -3.01 5.15 14.32
N ARG A 20 -3.35 4.72 15.54
CA ARG A 20 -2.88 3.45 16.10
C ARG A 20 -3.93 2.39 15.84
N LEU A 21 -3.51 1.26 15.28
CA LEU A 21 -4.37 0.13 14.94
C LEU A 21 -3.87 -1.12 15.66
N LYS A 22 -4.80 -1.98 16.09
CA LYS A 22 -4.49 -3.35 16.51
C LYS A 22 -4.54 -4.26 15.29
N THR A 23 -3.65 -5.25 15.24
CA THR A 23 -3.57 -6.19 14.12
C THR A 23 -4.89 -6.93 13.86
N ASP A 24 -5.68 -7.17 14.91
CA ASP A 24 -6.99 -7.84 14.83
C ASP A 24 -8.07 -7.03 14.08
N GLU A 25 -7.88 -5.71 13.95
CA GLU A 25 -8.79 -4.82 13.23
C GLU A 25 -8.59 -4.88 11.70
N ILE A 26 -7.49 -5.51 11.24
CA ILE A 26 -7.19 -5.67 9.82
C ILE A 26 -7.97 -6.89 9.31
N ARG A 27 -8.98 -6.63 8.49
CA ARG A 27 -9.73 -7.68 7.80
C ARG A 27 -8.91 -8.19 6.61
N PRO A 28 -9.02 -9.50 6.29
CA PRO A 28 -8.32 -10.05 5.13
C PRO A 28 -8.72 -9.30 3.86
N ALA A 29 -7.73 -9.09 2.99
CA ALA A 29 -7.93 -8.50 1.69
C ALA A 29 -9.01 -9.29 0.93
N PRO A 30 -10.04 -8.62 0.36
CA PRO A 30 -10.93 -9.27 -0.58
C PRO A 30 -10.10 -9.73 -1.79
N PRO A 31 -10.59 -10.72 -2.56
CA PRO A 31 -9.91 -11.15 -3.77
C PRO A 31 -9.87 -9.98 -4.77
N PHE A 32 -8.76 -9.25 -4.78
CA PHE A 32 -8.46 -8.28 -5.82
C PHE A 32 -8.20 -9.05 -7.11
N SER A 33 -8.88 -8.69 -8.20
CA SER A 33 -8.63 -9.26 -9.52
C SER A 33 -7.13 -9.19 -9.83
N SER A 34 -6.53 -10.34 -10.14
CA SER A 34 -5.09 -10.60 -10.19
C SER A 34 -4.30 -9.85 -11.29
N ASP A 35 -4.86 -8.78 -11.86
CA ASP A 35 -4.35 -8.17 -13.10
C ASP A 35 -3.11 -7.28 -12.90
N ASN A 36 -2.77 -6.89 -11.65
CA ASN A 36 -1.80 -5.81 -11.42
C ASN A 36 -0.74 -6.08 -10.35
N GLY A 37 -0.62 -7.30 -9.82
CA GLY A 37 0.33 -7.62 -8.73
C GLY A 37 0.06 -6.93 -7.38
N LEU A 38 -0.87 -5.97 -7.34
CA LEU A 38 -1.31 -5.23 -6.15
C LEU A 38 -1.85 -6.15 -5.05
N SER A 39 -2.40 -7.31 -5.41
CA SER A 39 -2.91 -8.30 -4.46
C SER A 39 -1.83 -8.79 -3.49
N ASP A 40 -0.56 -8.82 -3.91
CA ASP A 40 0.56 -9.24 -3.07
C ASP A 40 1.00 -8.12 -2.11
N LEU A 41 0.81 -6.87 -2.51
CA LEU A 41 1.17 -5.67 -1.73
C LEU A 41 0.20 -5.39 -0.59
N VAL A 42 -1.07 -5.77 -0.74
CA VAL A 42 -2.11 -5.49 0.24
C VAL A 42 -2.01 -6.47 1.41
N VAL A 43 -1.81 -5.91 2.60
CA VAL A 43 -1.87 -6.66 3.87
C VAL A 43 -3.32 -6.99 4.23
N GLY A 44 -4.22 -6.04 3.98
CA GLY A 44 -5.64 -6.19 4.26
C GLY A 44 -6.40 -4.88 4.14
N ILE A 45 -7.64 -4.89 4.61
CA ILE A 45 -8.52 -3.73 4.62
C ILE A 45 -8.93 -3.44 6.06
N LEU A 46 -8.94 -2.16 6.40
CA LEU A 46 -9.40 -1.65 7.68
C LEU A 46 -10.48 -0.59 7.48
N GLU A 47 -11.32 -0.43 8.48
CA GLU A 47 -12.37 0.59 8.51
C GLU A 47 -12.06 1.56 9.65
N ILE A 48 -11.83 2.82 9.28
CA ILE A 48 -11.59 3.90 10.24
C ILE A 48 -12.79 4.83 10.18
N GLY A 49 -13.64 4.74 11.20
CA GLY A 49 -14.92 5.46 11.23
C GLY A 49 -15.83 4.97 10.11
N ALA A 50 -16.14 5.83 9.15
CA ALA A 50 -16.96 5.51 7.98
C ALA A 50 -16.15 5.36 6.68
N ARG A 51 -14.82 5.25 6.78
CA ARG A 51 -13.90 5.18 5.65
C ARG A 51 -13.26 3.80 5.56
N MET A 52 -13.18 3.27 4.35
CA MET A 52 -12.41 2.05 4.06
C MET A 52 -10.99 2.43 3.68
N VAL A 53 -10.01 1.80 4.31
CA VAL A 53 -8.58 2.07 4.11
C VAL A 53 -7.87 0.76 3.78
N VAL A 54 -6.99 0.80 2.80
CA VAL A 54 -6.18 -0.36 2.38
C VAL A 54 -4.83 -0.29 3.09
N ALA A 55 -4.47 -1.35 3.82
CA ALA A 55 -3.14 -1.49 4.40
C ALA A 55 -2.20 -2.11 3.37
N ILE A 56 -1.09 -1.44 3.10
CA ILE A 56 -0.08 -1.88 2.13
C ILE A 56 1.23 -2.12 2.86
N ASP A 57 1.94 -3.17 2.47
CA ASP A 57 3.28 -3.46 2.97
C ASP A 57 4.32 -2.70 2.11
N PRO A 58 4.98 -1.65 2.67
CA PRO A 58 5.93 -0.85 1.91
C PRO A 58 7.17 -1.63 1.46
N GLU A 59 7.54 -2.73 2.12
CA GLU A 59 8.71 -3.53 1.70
C GLU A 59 8.40 -4.31 0.41
N LYS A 60 7.16 -4.78 0.26
CA LYS A 60 6.73 -5.51 -0.92
C LYS A 60 6.65 -4.65 -2.18
N ILE A 61 6.45 -3.35 -2.01
CA ILE A 61 6.45 -2.37 -3.12
C ILE A 61 7.82 -2.37 -3.85
N PHE A 62 8.91 -2.64 -3.14
CA PHE A 62 10.27 -2.70 -3.70
C PHE A 62 10.70 -4.12 -4.09
N SER A 63 9.78 -5.09 -4.07
CA SER A 63 10.07 -6.45 -4.49
C SER A 63 10.10 -6.55 -6.02
N GLU A 64 10.92 -7.47 -6.54
CA GLU A 64 11.12 -7.67 -8.00
C GLU A 64 9.84 -8.01 -8.79
N ARG A 65 8.71 -8.24 -8.11
CA ARG A 65 7.42 -8.58 -8.72
C ARG A 65 6.54 -7.37 -9.03
N VAL A 66 6.80 -6.23 -8.40
CA VAL A 66 6.08 -4.99 -8.65
C VAL A 66 7.06 -4.07 -9.34
N GLY A 67 6.91 -3.88 -10.65
CA GLY A 67 7.72 -2.93 -11.37
C GLY A 67 7.53 -1.55 -10.75
N LEU A 68 8.61 -0.81 -10.46
CA LEU A 68 8.48 0.58 -10.01
C LEU A 68 7.65 1.42 -11.01
N GLU A 69 7.60 0.99 -12.27
CA GLU A 69 6.74 1.53 -13.32
C GLU A 69 5.22 1.41 -13.05
N ASP A 70 4.77 0.35 -12.36
CA ASP A 70 3.36 0.15 -12.01
C ASP A 70 2.89 1.10 -10.90
N VAL A 71 3.79 1.44 -9.97
CA VAL A 71 3.50 2.34 -8.84
C VAL A 71 3.51 3.82 -9.28
N VAL A 72 4.26 4.16 -10.32
CA VAL A 72 4.44 5.53 -10.80
C VAL A 72 3.33 5.98 -11.77
N THR A 73 2.54 5.06 -12.33
CA THR A 73 1.56 5.35 -13.40
C THR A 73 0.13 5.68 -12.90
N THR A 74 -0.04 6.14 -11.66
CA THR A 74 -1.29 6.84 -11.25
C THR A 74 -0.94 8.28 -10.90
N GLY A 75 -0.73 9.08 -11.94
CA GLY A 75 -0.28 10.46 -11.79
C GLY A 75 -0.06 11.11 -13.14
N ARG A 76 -1.03 10.98 -14.06
CA ARG A 76 -1.03 11.75 -15.31
C ARG A 76 -2.08 12.85 -15.18
N ILE A 77 -1.60 14.03 -14.79
CA ILE A 77 -2.23 15.32 -15.15
C ILE A 77 -2.16 15.52 -16.67
#